data_AF-A0A955UH93-F1
#
_entry.id   AF-A0A955UH93-F1
#
_cell.length_a   1.000
_cell.length_b   1.000
_cell.length_c   1.000
_cell.angle_alpha   90.00
_cell.angle_beta   90.00
_cell.angle_gamma   90.00
#
_symmetry.space_group_name_H-M   'P 1'
#
loop_
_entity.id
_entity.type
_entity.pdbx_description
1 polymer ?
#
loop_
_entity_poly.entity_id
_entity_poly.type
_entity_poly.pdbx_seq_one_letter_code
_entity_poly.pdbx_strand_id
1 'polypeptide(L)'
;MTPEDIATEFAEIFDELPVEQINEMLAKNIPFETIEFFSEYAEAFADGAGIGGESRGRLPNLLLFGYLVRVLEERLLPEPSLPS
;
A
#
# COMPACT_ATOMS: atom_id res chain seq x y z
N MET A 1 -2.84 -20.73 -3.10
CA MET A 1 -2.12 -19.47 -2.89
C MET A 1 -1.99 -19.26 -1.41
N THR A 2 -0.76 -19.11 -0.94
CA THR A 2 -0.48 -18.65 0.42
C THR A 2 -0.63 -17.12 0.48
N PRO A 3 -0.70 -16.51 1.67
CA PRO A 3 -0.69 -15.05 1.82
C PRO A 3 0.56 -14.40 1.19
N GLU A 4 1.71 -15.08 1.25
CA GLU A 4 2.95 -14.62 0.64
C GLU A 4 2.87 -14.62 -0.90
N ASP A 5 2.22 -15.62 -1.50
CA ASP A 5 1.96 -15.66 -2.95
C ASP A 5 1.10 -14.44 -3.37
N ILE A 6 0.05 -14.14 -2.60
CA ILE A 6 -0.84 -13.00 -2.85
C ILE A 6 -0.09 -11.66 -2.74
N ALA A 7 0.74 -11.49 -1.71
CA ALA A 7 1.51 -10.27 -1.51
C ALA A 7 2.53 -10.05 -2.64
N THR A 8 3.14 -11.13 -3.13
CA THR A 8 4.10 -11.11 -4.24
C THR A 8 3.40 -10.73 -5.55
N GLU A 9 2.31 -11.44 -5.91
CA GLU A 9 1.53 -11.11 -7.11
C GLU A 9 0.99 -9.69 -7.08
N PHE A 10 0.53 -9.22 -5.90
CA PHE A 10 0.06 -7.85 -5.72
C PHE A 10 1.19 -6.85 -5.99
N ALA A 11 2.38 -7.04 -5.42
CA ALA A 11 3.53 -6.15 -5.64
C ALA A 11 3.96 -6.09 -7.12
N GLU A 12 3.98 -7.25 -7.80
CA GLU A 12 4.33 -7.33 -9.23
C GLU A 12 3.32 -6.59 -10.11
N ILE A 13 2.03 -6.79 -9.88
CA ILE A 13 0.96 -6.09 -10.61
C ILE A 13 1.09 -4.57 -10.43
N PHE A 14 1.45 -4.09 -9.24
CA PHE A 14 1.58 -2.65 -8.99
C PHE A 14 2.80 -1.99 -9.62
N ASP A 15 3.91 -2.71 -9.81
CA ASP A 15 5.09 -2.15 -10.48
C ASP A 15 4.83 -1.88 -11.96
N GLU A 16 3.95 -2.66 -12.58
CA GLU A 16 3.59 -2.54 -14.00
C GLU A 16 2.51 -1.49 -14.29
N LEU A 17 1.77 -1.01 -13.28
CA LEU A 17 0.62 -0.13 -13.48
C LEU A 17 1.00 1.36 -13.50
N PRO A 18 0.44 2.15 -14.46
CA PRO A 18 0.53 3.60 -14.42
C PRO A 18 -0.14 4.18 -13.17
N VAL A 19 0.38 5.31 -12.67
CA VAL A 19 -0.10 6.00 -11.46
C VAL A 19 -1.60 6.31 -11.55
N GLU A 20 -2.10 6.68 -12.72
CA GLU A 20 -3.50 7.01 -12.93
C GLU A 20 -4.41 5.80 -12.71
N GLN A 21 -4.01 4.61 -13.18
CA GLN A 21 -4.79 3.39 -13.00
C GLN A 21 -4.79 2.94 -11.54
N ILE A 22 -3.65 3.12 -10.86
CA ILE A 22 -3.53 2.91 -9.42
C ILE A 22 -4.51 3.80 -8.66
N ASN A 23 -4.51 5.11 -8.96
CA ASN A 23 -5.40 6.08 -8.31
C ASN A 23 -6.88 5.75 -8.52
N GLU A 24 -7.27 5.35 -9.75
CA GLU A 24 -8.65 4.93 -10.03
C GLU A 24 -9.06 3.70 -9.21
N MET A 25 -8.18 2.72 -9.08
CA MET A 25 -8.45 1.51 -8.32
C MET A 25 -8.58 1.84 -6.82
N LEU A 26 -7.66 2.64 -6.28
CA LEU A 26 -7.71 3.08 -4.89
C LEU A 26 -9.00 3.85 -4.59
N ALA A 27 -9.37 4.80 -5.43
CA ALA A 27 -10.59 5.61 -5.26
C ALA A 27 -11.88 4.77 -5.25
N LYS A 28 -11.89 3.60 -5.91
CA LYS A 28 -13.05 2.69 -5.94
C LYS A 28 -13.14 1.78 -4.71
N ASN A 29 -12.00 1.47 -4.09
CA ASN A 29 -11.92 0.38 -3.11
C ASN A 29 -11.53 0.84 -1.69
N ILE A 30 -11.00 2.05 -1.55
CA ILE A 30 -10.47 2.58 -0.29
C ILE A 30 -11.27 3.82 0.12
N PRO A 31 -11.61 3.99 1.41
CA PRO A 31 -12.23 5.20 1.90
C PRO A 31 -11.40 6.45 1.57
N PHE A 32 -12.07 7.52 1.16
CA PHE A 32 -11.42 8.77 0.78
C PHE A 32 -10.51 9.33 1.89
N GLU A 33 -10.97 9.27 3.14
CA GLU A 33 -10.23 9.73 4.33
C GLU A 33 -8.88 9.00 4.49
N THR A 34 -8.83 7.71 4.15
CA THR A 34 -7.58 6.94 4.17
C THR A 34 -6.64 7.40 3.07
N ILE A 35 -7.14 7.66 1.87
CA ILE A 35 -6.34 8.17 0.74
C ILE A 35 -5.78 9.55 1.06
N GLU A 36 -6.60 10.44 1.62
CA GLU A 36 -6.22 11.78 2.05
C GLU A 36 -5.11 11.73 3.10
N PHE A 37 -5.28 10.92 4.16
CA PHE A 37 -4.26 10.72 5.18
C PHE A 37 -2.91 10.30 4.58
N PHE A 38 -2.88 9.30 3.70
CA PHE A 38 -1.61 8.85 3.11
C PHE A 38 -1.01 9.88 2.15
N SER A 39 -1.83 10.69 1.49
CA SER A 39 -1.36 11.77 0.62
C SER A 39 -0.64 12.86 1.43
N GLU A 40 -1.27 13.34 2.50
CA GLU A 40 -0.69 14.35 3.40
C GLU A 40 0.56 13.83 4.10
N TYR A 41 0.50 12.58 4.60
CA TYR A 41 1.64 11.95 5.26
C TYR A 41 2.82 11.77 4.31
N ALA A 42 2.57 11.29 3.08
CA ALA A 42 3.61 11.11 2.07
C ALA A 42 4.27 12.43 1.69
N GLU A 43 3.51 13.52 1.60
CA GLU A 43 4.03 14.86 1.32
C GLU A 43 4.99 15.32 2.41
N ALA A 44 4.54 15.28 3.67
CA ALA A 44 5.37 15.65 4.82
C ALA A 44 6.63 14.78 4.96
N PHE A 45 6.49 13.48 4.72
CA PHE A 45 7.61 12.55 4.74
C PHE A 45 8.61 12.83 3.61
N ALA A 46 8.11 13.07 2.39
CA ALA A 46 8.96 13.39 1.24
C ALA A 46 9.76 14.67 1.47
N ASP A 47 9.16 15.69 2.08
CA ASP A 47 9.85 16.93 2.46
C ASP A 47 10.93 16.68 3.49
N GLY A 48 10.63 15.92 4.55
CA GLY A 48 11.60 15.58 5.59
C GLY A 48 12.77 14.71 5.10
N ALA A 49 12.51 13.85 4.11
CA ALA A 49 13.50 12.92 3.56
C ALA A 49 14.22 13.45 2.30
N GLY A 50 13.84 14.63 1.79
CA GLY A 50 14.41 15.20 0.55
C GLY A 50 14.05 14.41 -0.70
N ILE A 51 12.89 13.74 -0.73
CA ILE A 51 12.41 12.94 -1.86
C ILE A 51 11.69 13.85 -2.86
N GLY A 52 12.19 13.86 -4.10
CA GLY A 52 11.64 14.64 -5.21
C GLY A 52 11.38 13.80 -6.47
N GLY A 53 11.00 14.49 -7.55
CA GLY A 53 10.80 13.87 -8.86
C GLY A 53 9.63 12.88 -8.90
N GLU A 54 9.73 11.89 -9.79
CA GLU A 54 8.67 10.89 -10.01
C GLU A 54 8.37 10.06 -8.75
N SER A 55 9.40 9.74 -7.95
CA SER A 55 9.25 8.99 -6.71
C SER A 55 8.34 9.70 -5.70
N ARG A 56 8.32 11.04 -5.69
CA ARG A 56 7.43 11.81 -4.82
C ARG A 56 5.96 11.59 -5.19
N GLY A 57 5.62 11.58 -6.47
CA GLY A 57 4.25 11.38 -6.95
C GLY A 57 3.72 9.97 -6.70
N ARG A 58 4.61 8.97 -6.65
CA ARG A 58 4.26 7.56 -6.39
C ARG A 58 4.15 7.23 -4.90
N LEU A 59 4.72 8.06 -4.03
CA LEU A 59 4.90 7.76 -2.62
C LEU A 59 3.60 7.50 -1.83
N PRO A 60 2.51 8.27 -2.01
CA PRO A 60 1.24 7.99 -1.34
C PRO A 60 0.73 6.58 -1.64
N ASN A 61 0.80 6.18 -2.92
CA ASN A 61 0.34 4.88 -3.38
C ASN A 61 1.19 3.75 -2.80
N LEU A 62 2.52 3.90 -2.84
CA LEU A 62 3.46 2.91 -2.28
C LEU A 62 3.22 2.68 -0.78
N LEU A 63 3.00 3.75 -0.02
CA LEU A 63 2.74 3.67 1.43
C LEU A 63 1.39 3.00 1.72
N LEU A 64 0.35 3.36 0.97
CA LEU A 64 -0.96 2.73 1.10
C LEU A 64 -0.90 1.25 0.75
N PHE A 65 -0.15 0.85 -0.26
CA PHE A 65 0.05 -0.58 -0.58
C PHE A 65 0.80 -1.34 0.50
N GLY A 66 1.88 -0.77 1.02
CA GLY A 66 2.59 -1.36 2.16
C GLY A 66 1.66 -1.59 3.35
N TYR A 67 0.78 -0.63 3.63
CA TYR A 67 -0.25 -0.78 4.67
C TYR A 67 -1.25 -1.90 4.36
N LEU A 68 -1.79 -1.97 3.14
CA LEU A 68 -2.76 -3.00 2.77
C LEU A 68 -2.16 -4.41 2.83
N VAL A 69 -0.94 -4.60 2.33
CA VAL A 69 -0.22 -5.88 2.43
C VAL A 69 -0.04 -6.25 3.89
N ARG A 70 0.40 -5.31 4.73
CA ARG A 70 0.59 -5.56 6.16
C ARG A 70 -0.71 -5.97 6.86
N VAL A 71 -1.83 -5.31 6.56
CA VAL A 71 -3.15 -5.66 7.10
C VAL A 71 -3.59 -7.06 6.65
N LEU A 72 -3.33 -7.41 5.39
CA LEU A 72 -3.62 -8.75 4.87
C LEU A 72 -2.79 -9.81 5.57
N GLU A 73 -1.49 -9.60 5.73
CA GLU A 73 -0.61 -10.51 6.49
C GLU A 73 -1.14 -10.72 7.91
N GLU A 74 -1.46 -9.65 8.65
CA GLU A 74 -1.98 -9.76 10.02
C GLU A 74 -3.28 -10.54 10.12
N ARG A 75 -4.15 -10.43 9.12
CA ARG A 75 -5.46 -11.11 9.11
C ARG A 75 -5.41 -12.53 8.55
N LEU A 76 -4.44 -12.84 7.69
CA LEU A 76 -4.29 -14.15 7.05
C LEU A 76 -3.37 -15.10 7.82
N LEU A 77 -2.54 -14.58 8.73
CA LEU A 77 -1.78 -15.43 9.64
C LEU A 77 -2.76 -16.17 10.57
N PRO A 78 -2.67 -17.52 10.66
CA PRO A 78 -3.53 -18.28 11.57
C PRO A 78 -3.29 -17.81 13.01
N GLU A 79 -4.35 -17.74 13.83
CA GLU A 79 -4.18 -17.49 15.26
C GLU A 79 -3.13 -18.47 15.81
N PRO A 80 -2.17 -17.99 16.62
CA PRO A 80 -1.22 -18.89 17.25
C PRO A 80 -2.01 -19.95 18.01
N SER A 81 -1.91 -21.20 17.57
CA SER A 81 -2.58 -22.32 18.24
C SER A 81 -2.10 -22.34 19.69
N LEU A 82 -2.98 -21.98 20.61
CA LEU A 82 -2.70 -22.05 22.04
C LEU A 82 -2.31 -23.51 22.35
N PRO A 83 -1.16 -23.76 23.01
CA PRO A 83 -0.76 -25.11 23.36
C PRO A 83 -1.82 -25.72 24.29
N SER A 84 -2.31 -26.90 23.90
CA SER A 84 -3.28 -27.73 24.62
C SER A 84 -2.78 -28.22 25.98
#